data_AF-A0A8T7MFA1-F1
#
_entry.id   AF-A0A8T7MFA1-F1
#
_cell.length_a   1.000
_cell.length_b   1.000
_cell.length_c   1.000
_cell.angle_alpha   90.00
_cell.angle_beta   90.00
_cell.angle_gamma   90.00
#
_symmetry.space_group_name_H-M   'P 1'
#
loop_
_entity.id
_entity.type
_entity.pdbx_description
1 polymer ?
#
loop_
_entity_poly.entity_id
_entity_poly.type
_entity_poly.pdbx_seq_one_letter_code
_entity_poly.pdbx_strand_id
1 'polypeptide(L)'
;MSEDIIKLEYDAAEDMARTFDQGANRLQTVLQEVQKIAKTLEDGALLGRGGESFVEAINGNFTTSLTKLIEKYEELKGDVEAAINYMKEADAKSQGLF
;
A
#
# COMPACT_ATOMS: atom_id res chain seq x y z
N MET A 1 23.82 -25.86 -14.15
CA MET A 1 23.25 -24.84 -13.26
C MET A 1 21.92 -25.39 -12.81
N SER A 2 21.75 -25.67 -11.53
CA SER A 2 20.48 -26.14 -10.98
C SER A 2 19.43 -25.08 -11.27
N GLU A 3 18.45 -25.41 -12.10
CA GLU A 3 17.21 -24.64 -12.18
C GLU A 3 16.57 -24.75 -10.79
N ASP A 4 16.85 -23.79 -9.92
CA ASP A 4 16.02 -23.57 -8.75
C ASP A 4 14.63 -23.29 -9.31
N ILE A 5 13.75 -24.30 -9.24
CA ILE A 5 12.35 -24.15 -9.60
C ILE A 5 11.81 -23.14 -8.59
N ILE A 6 11.73 -21.87 -9.00
CA ILE A 6 11.08 -20.82 -8.22
C ILE A 6 9.60 -21.20 -8.19
N LYS A 7 9.22 -21.97 -7.17
CA LYS A 7 7.84 -22.27 -6.85
C LYS A 7 7.31 -21.17 -5.97
N LEU A 8 6.19 -20.59 -6.37
CA LEU A 8 5.46 -19.66 -5.55
C LEU A 8 4.72 -20.46 -4.47
N GLU A 9 5.00 -20.14 -3.20
CA GLU A 9 4.18 -20.61 -2.09
C GLU A 9 2.88 -19.80 -2.09
N TYR A 10 1.80 -20.39 -2.64
CA TYR A 10 0.53 -19.68 -2.86
C TYR A 10 -0.04 -19.07 -1.59
N ASP A 11 -0.05 -19.83 -0.48
CA ASP A 11 -0.59 -19.34 0.79
C ASP A 11 0.18 -18.11 1.29
N ALA A 12 1.51 -18.15 1.20
CA ALA A 12 2.37 -17.03 1.60
C ALA A 12 2.19 -15.81 0.69
N ALA A 13 1.99 -16.03 -0.62
CA ALA A 13 1.70 -14.95 -1.58
C ALA A 13 0.31 -14.34 -1.31
N GLU A 14 -0.71 -15.15 -1.04
CA GLU A 14 -2.05 -14.68 -0.69
C GLU A 14 -2.07 -13.93 0.65
N ASP A 15 -1.27 -14.37 1.63
CA ASP A 15 -1.05 -13.64 2.89
C ASP A 15 -0.34 -12.29 2.66
N MET A 16 0.63 -12.26 1.74
CA MET A 16 1.34 -11.03 1.37
C MET A 16 0.40 -10.02 0.71
N ALA A 17 -0.42 -10.44 -0.25
CA ALA A 17 -1.42 -9.58 -0.91
C ALA A 17 -2.41 -9.00 0.12
N ARG A 18 -2.89 -9.83 1.06
CA ARG A 18 -3.75 -9.40 2.17
C ARG A 18 -3.05 -8.40 3.08
N THR A 19 -1.77 -8.58 3.36
CA THR A 19 -0.98 -7.66 4.20
C THR A 19 -0.87 -6.28 3.53
N PHE A 20 -0.59 -6.24 2.22
CA PHE A 20 -0.54 -4.98 1.48
C PHE A 20 -1.91 -4.28 1.44
N ASP A 21 -3.00 -5.02 1.23
CA ASP A 21 -4.35 -4.46 1.26
C ASP A 21 -4.69 -3.84 2.63
N GLN A 22 -4.43 -4.58 3.72
CA GLN A 22 -4.66 -4.07 5.07
C GLN A 22 -3.76 -2.87 5.40
N GLY A 23 -2.52 -2.88 4.90
CA GLY A 23 -1.59 -1.77 5.05
C GLY A 23 -2.09 -0.49 4.36
N ALA A 24 -2.51 -0.58 3.11
CA ALA A 24 -3.09 0.53 2.35
C ALA A 24 -4.31 1.13 3.08
N ASN A 25 -5.24 0.28 3.52
CA ASN A 25 -6.43 0.71 4.26
C ASN A 25 -6.10 1.43 5.58
N ARG A 26 -5.11 0.94 6.33
CA ARG A 26 -4.63 1.60 7.56
C ARG A 26 -4.00 2.96 7.27
N LEU A 27 -3.16 3.04 6.24
CA LEU A 27 -2.51 4.28 5.84
C LEU A 27 -3.53 5.31 5.33
N GLN A 28 -4.58 4.88 4.63
CA GLN A 28 -5.67 5.74 4.20
C GLN A 28 -6.47 6.29 5.39
N THR A 29 -6.68 5.48 6.43
CA THR A 29 -7.26 5.96 7.69
C THR A 29 -6.37 7.02 8.35
N VAL A 30 -5.06 6.79 8.42
CA VAL A 30 -4.10 7.78 8.96
C VAL A 30 -4.15 9.08 8.16
N LEU A 31 -4.20 9.01 6.83
CA LEU A 31 -4.30 10.18 5.96
C LEU A 31 -5.54 11.02 6.30
N GLN A 32 -6.70 10.37 6.44
CA GLN A 32 -7.95 11.03 6.80
C GLN A 32 -7.89 11.69 8.17
N GLU A 33 -7.37 10.99 9.19
CA GLU A 33 -7.25 11.53 10.55
C GLU A 33 -6.30 12.74 10.60
N VAL A 34 -5.18 12.66 9.89
CA VAL A 34 -4.20 13.75 9.84
C VAL A 34 -4.78 14.98 9.13
N GLN A 35 -5.55 14.79 8.05
CA GLN A 35 -6.27 15.88 7.39
C GLN A 35 -7.34 16.53 8.30
N LYS A 36 -8.06 15.73 9.11
CA LYS A 36 -9.01 16.26 10.10
C LYS A 36 -8.30 17.09 11.18
N ILE A 37 -7.14 16.64 11.65
CA ILE A 37 -6.31 17.38 12.61
C ILE A 37 -5.87 18.71 11.99
N ALA A 38 -5.31 18.69 10.77
CA ALA A 38 -4.88 19.92 10.09
C ALA A 38 -6.03 20.92 9.94
N LYS A 39 -7.22 20.46 9.52
CA LYS A 39 -8.40 21.31 9.42
C LYS A 39 -8.82 21.91 10.77
N THR A 40 -8.80 21.11 11.85
CA THR A 40 -9.14 21.60 13.20
C THR A 40 -8.17 22.69 13.66
N LEU A 41 -6.89 22.57 13.30
CA LEU A 41 -5.88 23.57 13.61
C LEU A 41 -6.05 24.84 12.77
N GLU A 42 -6.38 24.69 11.49
CA GLU A 42 -6.70 25.78 10.56
C GLU A 42 -7.95 26.57 10.98
N ASP A 43 -8.97 25.88 11.51
CA ASP A 43 -10.21 26.48 12.03
C ASP A 43 -10.01 27.25 13.36
N GLY A 44 -8.77 27.43 13.81
CA GLY A 44 -8.41 28.34 14.87
C GLY A 44 -8.06 27.69 16.21
N ALA A 45 -7.89 26.36 16.27
CA ALA A 45 -7.39 25.69 17.47
C ALA A 45 -5.92 26.04 17.78
N LEU A 46 -5.11 26.39 16.77
CA LEU A 46 -3.74 26.85 16.94
C LEU A 46 -3.44 28.00 15.97
N LEU A 47 -3.69 29.23 16.42
CA LEU A 47 -3.48 30.44 15.62
C LEU A 47 -2.04 30.96 15.72
N GLY A 48 -1.51 31.43 14.58
CA GLY A 48 -0.17 32.01 14.45
C GLY A 48 0.81 31.11 13.70
N ARG A 49 2.04 31.61 13.49
CA ARG A 49 3.06 31.00 12.60
C ARG A 49 3.32 29.51 12.87
N GLY A 50 3.25 29.08 14.13
CA GLY A 50 3.46 27.66 14.48
C GLY A 50 2.34 26.75 13.98
N GLY A 51 1.08 27.20 14.05
CA GLY A 51 -0.06 26.46 13.52
C GLY A 51 -0.07 26.45 12.00
N GLU A 52 0.20 27.59 11.37
CA GLU A 52 0.33 27.71 9.91
C GLU A 52 1.41 26.76 9.36
N SER A 53 2.63 26.79 9.92
CA SER A 53 3.71 25.90 9.49
C SER A 53 3.41 24.41 9.73
N PHE A 54 2.66 24.08 10.79
CA PHE A 54 2.28 22.70 11.06
C PHE A 54 1.20 22.19 10.09
N VAL A 55 0.19 23.01 9.80
CA VAL A 55 -0.83 22.73 8.78
C VAL A 55 -0.19 22.60 7.40
N GLU A 56 0.75 23.47 7.05
CA GLU A 56 1.51 23.41 5.80
C GLU A 56 2.35 22.13 5.71
N ALA A 57 3.05 21.74 6.79
CA ALA A 57 3.84 20.51 6.82
C ALA A 57 2.97 19.25 6.67
N ILE A 58 1.81 19.23 7.32
CA ILE A 58 0.84 18.15 7.18
C ILE A 58 0.30 18.09 5.74
N ASN A 59 -0.29 19.18 5.26
CA ASN A 59 -1.00 19.22 3.99
C ASN A 59 -0.06 19.17 2.77
N GLY A 60 1.20 19.49 2.95
CA GLY A 60 2.23 19.44 1.91
C GLY A 60 2.89 18.06 1.81
N ASN A 61 4.14 17.97 2.27
CA ASN A 61 4.98 16.79 2.02
C ASN A 61 4.45 15.52 2.71
N PHE A 62 3.89 15.63 3.91
CA PHE A 62 3.47 14.45 4.67
C PHE A 62 2.32 13.70 3.98
N THR A 63 1.21 14.38 3.68
CA THR A 63 0.07 13.80 2.94
C THR A 63 0.51 13.26 1.58
N THR A 64 1.34 14.01 0.85
CA THR A 64 1.86 13.58 -0.47
C THR A 64 2.67 12.28 -0.38
N SER A 65 3.59 12.20 0.57
CA SER A 65 4.39 10.99 0.79
C SER A 65 3.53 9.81 1.25
N LEU A 66 2.51 10.06 2.07
CA LEU A 66 1.59 9.03 2.54
C LEU A 66 0.72 8.48 1.40
N THR A 67 0.22 9.35 0.52
CA THR A 67 -0.51 8.93 -0.69
C THR A 67 0.35 8.05 -1.59
N LYS A 68 1.61 8.43 -1.86
CA LYS A 68 2.54 7.61 -2.65
C LYS A 68 2.81 6.25 -2.01
N LEU A 69 2.87 6.19 -0.68
CA LEU A 69 3.05 4.93 0.03
C LEU A 69 1.81 4.03 -0.10
N ILE A 70 0.60 4.59 -0.02
CA ILE A 70 -0.65 3.87 -0.26
C ILE A 70 -0.68 3.29 -1.68
N GLU A 71 -0.41 4.13 -2.68
CA GLU A 71 -0.33 3.72 -4.09
C GLU A 71 0.67 2.57 -4.27
N LYS A 72 1.83 2.61 -3.59
CA LYS A 72 2.81 1.54 -3.67
C LYS A 72 2.34 0.24 -3.02
N TYR A 73 1.57 0.30 -1.94
CA TYR A 73 0.98 -0.89 -1.34
C TYR A 73 -0.06 -1.53 -2.28
N GLU A 74 -0.89 -0.71 -2.93
CA GLU A 74 -1.86 -1.18 -3.92
C GLU A 74 -1.18 -1.79 -5.15
N GLU A 75 -0.09 -1.17 -5.64
CA GLU A 75 0.74 -1.72 -6.72
C GLU A 75 1.32 -3.08 -6.34
N LEU A 76 1.96 -3.19 -5.17
CA LEU A 76 2.57 -4.44 -4.70
C LEU A 76 1.54 -5.56 -4.50
N LYS A 77 0.34 -5.23 -4.03
CA LYS A 77 -0.78 -6.19 -3.98
C LYS A 77 -1.09 -6.72 -5.38
N GLY A 78 -1.24 -5.82 -6.36
CA GLY A 78 -1.53 -6.18 -7.75
C GLY A 78 -0.43 -7.06 -8.36
N ASP A 79 0.84 -6.74 -8.11
CA ASP A 79 1.98 -7.53 -8.58
C ASP A 79 1.96 -8.97 -8.02
N VAL A 80 1.65 -9.12 -6.73
CA VAL A 80 1.55 -10.43 -6.07
C VAL A 80 0.37 -11.23 -6.63
N GLU A 81 -0.80 -10.61 -6.79
CA GLU A 81 -1.98 -11.25 -7.37
C GLU A 81 -1.73 -11.69 -8.82
N ALA A 82 -1.04 -10.85 -9.60
CA ALA A 82 -0.63 -11.20 -10.96
C ALA A 82 0.32 -12.40 -10.96
N ALA A 83 1.34 -12.41 -10.09
CA ALA A 83 2.27 -13.52 -9.97
C ALA A 83 1.58 -14.85 -9.59
N ILE A 84 0.60 -14.80 -8.67
CA ILE A 84 -0.24 -15.95 -8.31
C ILE A 84 -0.95 -16.50 -9.55
N ASN A 85 -1.60 -15.63 -10.32
CA ASN A 85 -2.34 -16.03 -11.53
C ASN A 85 -1.43 -16.61 -12.60
N TYR A 86 -0.28 -15.96 -12.88
CA TYR A 86 0.70 -16.46 -13.84
C TYR A 86 1.20 -17.87 -13.48
N MET A 87 1.49 -18.12 -12.21
CA MET A 87 1.96 -19.42 -11.75
C MET A 87 0.85 -20.48 -11.81
N LYS A 88 -0.39 -20.14 -11.40
CA LYS A 88 -1.54 -21.07 -11.51
C LYS A 88 -1.81 -21.47 -12.96
N GLU A 89 -1.70 -20.54 -13.90
CA GLU A 89 -1.83 -20.83 -15.33
C GLU A 89 -0.68 -21.69 -15.88
N ALA A 90 0.55 -21.42 -15.45
CA ALA A 90 1.72 -22.21 -15.86
C ALA A 90 1.59 -23.66 -15.39
N ASP A 91 1.22 -23.86 -14.12
CA ASP A 91 1.00 -25.20 -13.55
C ASP A 91 -0.12 -25.95 -14.28
N ALA A 92 -1.24 -25.29 -14.59
CA ALA A 92 -2.34 -25.90 -15.34
C ALA A 92 -1.93 -26.32 -16.77
N LYS A 93 -1.14 -25.49 -17.46
CA LYS A 93 -0.61 -25.81 -18.80
C LYS A 93 0.37 -26.99 -18.75
N SER A 94 1.25 -27.02 -17.75
CA SER A 94 2.18 -28.12 -17.56
C SER A 94 1.47 -29.44 -17.24
N GLN A 95 0.40 -29.43 -16.44
CA GLN A 95 -0.39 -30.63 -16.16
C GLN A 95 -1.15 -31.17 -17.38
N GLY A 96 -1.55 -30.33 -18.33
CA GLY A 96 -2.24 -30.75 -19.55
C GLY A 96 -1.34 -31.33 -20.64
N LEU A 97 -0.01 -31.26 -20.48
CA LEU A 97 0.98 -31.74 -21.44
C LEU A 97 1.57 -33.13 -21.12
N PHE A 98 1.15 -33.74 -20.01
CA PHE A 98 1.60 -35.08 -19.58
C PHE A 98 0.43 -36.05 -19.42
#